data_AF-A0A7G5ZEE5-F1
#
_entry.id   AF-A0A7G5ZEE5-F1
#
_cell.length_a   1.000
_cell.length_b   1.000
_cell.length_c   1.000
_cell.angle_alpha   90.00
_cell.angle_beta   90.00
_cell.angle_gamma   90.00
#
_symmetry.space_group_name_H-M   'P 1'
#
loop_
_entity.id
_entity.type
_entity.pdbx_description
1 polymer ?
#
loop_
_entity_poly.entity_id
_entity_poly.type
_entity_poly.pdbx_seq_one_letter_code
_entity_poly.pdbx_strand_id
1 'polypeptide(L)'
;MKKTITRLALTLSIAAAMSACGTTAPVQQSAAQMRQTHGYVAVALPRLLGVGAPEITLRPVGGGAEYVLAPTATDSEVLGLWVPPGQYEIVQMRGSNKDSYTPVEVKAGHVTDMGGIAWAGIGDNEQVLLPLRHKDLSAAVDAATRSFDGLGLGERIEWKPTAPPPVQHVPTANNLPAGGMLVQAIAAYVDYANRTPLRTQLRSAKSLEEFTKLYLPSAAPVMGGSSADAAGAVYPGGNFGQLRRRDAAGSWRVIDTGTISPLTAVEAAGPRVLAGTHDGVLLASADKGQTWSRVHGFDKKENVINIHFAGNGYFVLTGKFAGAATGRTAEIESLQVYVLDPSTMAPTLLRKIDLPKKLNWFQMGSLGASVAGNYYLVNTLASIERYDLGARTWKTVSAPHDVTHLRSAKNGAILTAFKAQGGFSKLSVSLDAGNSWKAMETPPYPVNDIQMESLEAGHASRWDTGAFTSAMQLTQYDPSSKSWKATWTAPPATCTRTVRDASGKEQLCVTGGGSIFRIGAGKMVPELLAE
;
A
#
# COMPACT_ATOMS: atom_id res chain seq x y z
N MET A 1 21.71 -86.06 -9.10
CA MET A 1 22.60 -85.11 -9.81
C MET A 1 22.80 -83.91 -8.89
N LYS A 2 23.98 -83.75 -8.24
CA LYS A 2 25.03 -82.72 -8.52
C LYS A 2 24.42 -81.30 -8.69
N LYS A 3 24.84 -80.21 -8.04
CA LYS A 3 26.02 -79.84 -7.22
C LYS A 3 25.75 -78.46 -6.58
N THR A 4 26.41 -78.20 -5.46
CA THR A 4 26.70 -76.92 -4.76
C THR A 4 27.57 -75.94 -5.60
N ILE A 5 27.68 -74.67 -5.17
CA ILE A 5 28.73 -73.61 -5.36
C ILE A 5 28.05 -72.26 -5.73
N THR A 6 28.06 -71.11 -5.01
CA THR A 6 29.02 -70.29 -4.19
C THR A 6 29.64 -69.11 -4.97
N ARG A 7 29.40 -67.86 -4.48
CA ARG A 7 30.18 -66.57 -4.63
C ARG A 7 30.20 -65.89 -6.02
N LEU A 8 30.41 -64.58 -6.25
CA LEU A 8 30.72 -63.34 -5.49
C LEU A 8 30.46 -62.12 -6.44
N ALA A 9 30.22 -60.91 -5.90
CA ALA A 9 30.64 -59.53 -6.30
C ALA A 9 30.64 -59.11 -7.80
N LEU A 10 30.44 -57.87 -8.27
CA LEU A 10 30.57 -56.47 -7.84
C LEU A 10 29.85 -55.70 -9.00
N THR A 11 29.16 -54.56 -8.90
CA THR A 11 29.71 -53.19 -8.82
C THR A 11 28.59 -52.21 -9.22
N LEU A 12 28.65 -51.00 -8.66
CA LEU A 12 28.16 -49.72 -9.20
C LEU A 12 26.64 -49.51 -9.34
N SER A 13 26.08 -48.69 -8.44
CA SER A 13 24.91 -47.87 -8.78
C SER A 13 25.11 -46.48 -8.21
N ILE A 14 25.26 -45.54 -9.15
CA ILE A 14 25.55 -44.13 -9.00
C ILE A 14 24.39 -43.44 -8.27
N ALA A 15 24.72 -42.65 -7.24
CA ALA A 15 23.79 -41.69 -6.66
C ALA A 15 23.59 -40.54 -7.67
N ALA A 16 22.47 -40.59 -8.41
CA ALA A 16 22.03 -39.50 -9.25
C ALA A 16 21.16 -38.53 -8.43
N ALA A 17 21.66 -37.32 -8.26
CA ALA A 17 20.90 -36.17 -7.79
C ALA A 17 19.71 -35.93 -8.74
N MET A 18 18.49 -36.01 -8.22
CA MET A 18 17.31 -35.47 -8.89
C MET A 18 16.91 -34.15 -8.25
N SER A 19 17.10 -33.11 -9.04
CA SER A 19 16.49 -31.79 -8.95
C SER A 19 14.96 -31.93 -8.89
N ALA A 20 14.42 -31.85 -7.68
CA ALA A 20 13.01 -31.62 -7.46
C ALA A 20 12.77 -30.12 -7.31
N CYS A 21 12.20 -29.48 -8.34
CA CYS A 21 11.36 -28.30 -8.16
C CYS A 21 10.11 -28.74 -7.38
N GLY A 22 10.27 -28.90 -6.07
CA GLY A 22 9.18 -28.94 -5.12
C GLY A 22 9.40 -27.77 -4.19
N THR A 23 8.41 -26.88 -4.08
CA THR A 23 8.31 -25.94 -2.96
C THR A 23 8.12 -26.75 -1.68
N THR A 24 9.22 -27.31 -1.19
CA THR A 24 9.30 -27.89 0.14
C THR A 24 9.09 -26.72 1.11
N ALA A 25 8.17 -26.88 2.06
CA ALA A 25 8.05 -25.94 3.16
C ALA A 25 9.46 -25.75 3.75
N PRO A 26 9.90 -24.50 4.03
CA PRO A 26 11.24 -24.25 4.52
C PRO A 26 11.46 -25.11 5.77
N VAL A 27 12.52 -25.92 5.76
CA VAL A 27 12.89 -26.77 6.90
C VAL A 27 13.10 -25.86 8.09
N GLN A 28 12.25 -25.98 9.11
CA GLN A 28 12.34 -25.14 10.30
C GLN A 28 13.63 -25.47 11.05
N GLN A 29 14.61 -24.55 10.97
CA GLN A 29 15.91 -24.70 11.61
C GLN A 29 15.78 -24.51 13.13
N SER A 30 16.26 -25.47 13.91
CA SER A 30 16.27 -25.36 15.37
C SER A 30 17.36 -24.39 15.83
N ALA A 31 16.97 -23.26 16.42
CA ALA A 31 17.90 -22.25 16.93
C ALA A 31 18.90 -22.83 17.94
N ALA A 32 18.45 -23.71 18.83
CA ALA A 32 19.30 -24.34 19.85
C ALA A 32 20.40 -25.23 19.24
N GLN A 33 20.11 -25.88 18.11
CA GLN A 33 21.08 -26.71 17.38
C GLN A 33 22.01 -25.85 16.51
N MET A 34 21.46 -24.85 15.82
CA MET A 34 22.18 -24.05 14.83
C MET A 34 23.13 -23.04 15.45
N ARG A 35 22.84 -22.50 16.65
CA ARG A 35 23.64 -21.44 17.27
C ARG A 35 25.13 -21.75 17.43
N GLN A 36 25.51 -23.03 17.50
CA GLN A 36 26.92 -23.41 17.66
C GLN A 36 27.73 -23.31 16.37
N THR A 37 27.07 -23.41 15.22
CA THR A 37 27.72 -23.56 13.91
C THR A 37 27.30 -22.51 12.90
N HIS A 38 26.21 -21.77 13.14
CA HIS A 38 25.60 -20.82 12.22
C HIS A 38 25.25 -19.51 12.93
N GLY A 39 25.16 -18.43 12.16
CA GLY A 39 24.57 -17.17 12.60
C GLY A 39 23.17 -17.01 12.01
N TYR A 40 22.30 -16.31 12.73
CA TYR A 40 20.96 -16.02 12.24
C TYR A 40 20.92 -14.67 11.54
N VAL A 41 20.47 -14.62 10.30
CA VAL A 41 20.25 -13.37 9.58
C VAL A 41 18.77 -13.02 9.62
N ALA A 42 18.44 -11.76 9.94
CA ALA A 42 17.09 -11.26 10.00
C ALA A 42 16.94 -9.94 9.23
N VAL A 43 15.87 -9.81 8.47
CA VAL A 43 15.50 -8.59 7.73
C VAL A 43 14.00 -8.34 7.81
N ALA A 44 13.60 -7.12 8.13
CA ALA A 44 12.20 -6.70 8.10
C ALA A 44 11.78 -6.17 6.72
N LEU A 45 10.58 -6.50 6.27
CA LEU A 45 10.00 -6.01 5.04
C LEU A 45 8.88 -5.02 5.38
N PRO A 46 9.02 -3.71 5.13
CA PRO A 46 7.93 -2.78 5.35
C PRO A 46 6.74 -3.14 4.45
N ARG A 47 5.53 -3.12 5.01
CA ARG A 47 4.29 -3.48 4.31
C ARG A 47 3.81 -2.36 3.40
N LEU A 48 4.48 -2.13 2.28
CA LEU A 48 4.17 -1.03 1.36
C LEU A 48 2.99 -1.35 0.44
N LEU A 49 2.11 -0.37 0.22
CA LEU A 49 0.98 -0.51 -0.69
C LEU A 49 1.45 -0.37 -2.14
N GLY A 50 0.99 -1.29 -3.00
CA GLY A 50 1.30 -1.30 -4.44
C GLY A 50 2.74 -1.71 -4.78
N VAL A 51 3.55 -2.08 -3.79
CA VAL A 51 4.95 -2.50 -3.95
C VAL A 51 5.06 -3.96 -3.51
N GLY A 52 5.66 -4.80 -4.35
CA GLY A 52 5.90 -6.20 -4.01
C GLY A 52 6.98 -6.34 -2.94
N ALA A 53 6.83 -7.32 -2.05
CA ALA A 53 7.89 -7.70 -1.13
C ALA A 53 9.11 -8.23 -1.92
N PRO A 54 10.34 -7.79 -1.64
CA PRO A 54 11.52 -8.39 -2.23
C PRO A 54 11.74 -9.81 -1.71
N GLU A 55 12.12 -10.72 -2.60
CA GLU A 55 12.83 -11.93 -2.17
C GLU A 55 14.26 -11.52 -1.80
N ILE A 56 14.77 -12.04 -0.68
CA ILE A 56 16.13 -11.73 -0.20
C ILE A 56 16.96 -13.01 -0.25
N THR A 57 17.96 -13.02 -1.13
CA THR A 57 18.86 -14.16 -1.34
C THR A 57 20.29 -13.75 -1.01
N LEU A 58 20.90 -14.48 -0.08
CA LEU A 58 22.29 -14.30 0.31
C LEU A 58 23.19 -15.25 -0.47
N ARG A 59 24.33 -14.75 -0.95
CA ARG A 59 25.39 -15.57 -1.55
C ARG A 59 26.73 -15.27 -0.90
N PRO A 60 27.54 -16.28 -0.52
CA PRO A 60 28.88 -16.05 0.01
C PRO A 60 29.74 -15.21 -0.94
N VAL A 61 30.50 -14.26 -0.38
CA VAL A 61 31.57 -13.56 -1.09
C VAL A 61 32.61 -14.59 -1.53
N GLY A 62 32.90 -14.66 -2.84
CA GLY A 62 33.77 -15.69 -3.43
C GLY A 62 33.03 -16.84 -4.13
N GLY A 63 31.69 -16.85 -4.09
CA GLY A 63 30.85 -17.85 -4.75
C GLY A 63 30.47 -19.02 -3.83
N GLY A 64 29.44 -19.78 -4.23
CA GLY A 64 28.90 -20.88 -3.43
C GLY A 64 27.38 -20.99 -3.55
N ALA A 65 26.79 -21.80 -2.66
CA ALA A 65 25.35 -21.97 -2.59
C ALA A 65 24.64 -20.68 -2.17
N GLU A 66 23.47 -20.42 -2.77
CA GLU A 66 22.60 -19.30 -2.42
C GLU A 66 21.63 -19.69 -1.31
N TYR A 67 21.33 -18.75 -0.41
CA TYR A 67 20.49 -18.93 0.75
C TYR A 67 19.32 -17.95 0.68
N VAL A 68 18.12 -18.47 0.39
CA VAL A 68 16.90 -17.65 0.31
C VAL A 68 16.30 -17.50 1.71
N LEU A 69 16.15 -16.26 2.17
CA LEU A 69 15.53 -15.98 3.47
C LEU A 69 14.02 -16.24 3.38
N ALA A 70 13.45 -16.79 4.45
CA ALA A 70 12.04 -17.15 4.51
C ALA A 70 11.34 -16.43 5.68
N PRO A 71 10.00 -16.23 5.61
CA PRO A 71 9.24 -15.66 6.72
C PRO A 71 9.48 -16.43 8.03
N THR A 72 9.76 -15.72 9.13
CA THR A 72 10.09 -16.34 10.42
C THR A 72 8.92 -17.04 11.09
N ALA A 73 7.70 -16.68 10.69
CA ALA A 73 6.46 -17.31 11.08
C ALA A 73 5.43 -17.08 9.97
N THR A 74 4.31 -17.81 10.03
CA THR A 74 3.12 -17.48 9.25
C THR A 74 2.76 -16.01 9.46
N ASP A 75 2.59 -15.27 8.37
CA ASP A 75 2.24 -13.84 8.38
C ASP A 75 3.31 -12.86 8.91
N SER A 76 4.54 -13.33 9.13
CA SER A 76 5.66 -12.48 9.54
C SER A 76 6.12 -11.55 8.42
N GLU A 77 6.40 -10.30 8.77
CA GLU A 77 7.08 -9.34 7.90
C GLU A 77 8.59 -9.39 8.05
N VAL A 78 9.11 -10.27 8.91
CA VAL A 78 10.54 -10.53 9.05
C VAL A 78 10.85 -11.80 8.28
N LEU A 79 11.84 -11.72 7.40
CA LEU A 79 12.50 -12.90 6.85
C LEU A 79 13.73 -13.21 7.70
N GLY A 80 14.03 -14.50 7.87
CA GLY A 80 15.27 -14.88 8.50
C GLY A 80 15.68 -16.32 8.24
N LEU A 81 16.97 -16.59 8.47
CA LEU A 81 17.58 -17.88 8.18
C LEU A 81 18.88 -18.04 8.97
N TRP A 82 19.14 -19.24 9.48
CA TRP A 82 20.47 -19.62 9.98
C TRP A 82 21.38 -20.00 8.82
N VAL A 83 22.48 -19.28 8.65
CA VAL A 83 23.48 -19.52 7.60
C VAL A 83 24.88 -19.68 8.19
N PRO A 84 25.79 -20.39 7.50
CA PRO A 84 27.16 -20.54 7.98
C PRO A 84 27.85 -19.19 8.24
N PRO A 85 28.87 -19.13 9.10
CA PRO A 85 29.62 -17.91 9.32
C PRO A 85 30.36 -17.49 8.04
N GLY A 86 30.40 -16.20 7.75
CA GLY A 86 31.02 -15.68 6.55
C GLY A 86 30.56 -14.28 6.19
N GLN A 87 30.99 -13.83 5.01
CA GLN A 87 30.58 -12.57 4.39
C GLN A 87 29.65 -12.89 3.23
N TYR A 88 28.51 -12.22 3.16
CA TYR A 88 27.45 -12.51 2.19
C TYR A 88 27.05 -11.26 1.41
N GLU A 89 26.81 -11.42 0.12
CA GLU A 89 26.19 -10.40 -0.71
C GLU A 89 24.70 -10.71 -0.89
N ILE A 90 23.90 -9.67 -1.07
CA ILE A 90 22.48 -9.81 -1.43
C ILE A 90 22.39 -9.81 -2.95
N VAL A 91 21.94 -10.93 -3.52
CA VAL A 91 21.93 -11.16 -4.98
C VAL A 91 21.12 -10.08 -5.69
N GLN A 92 19.95 -9.76 -5.14
CA GLN A 92 19.04 -8.76 -5.66
C GLN A 92 19.59 -7.33 -5.54
N MET A 93 20.71 -7.06 -4.85
CA MET A 93 21.29 -5.72 -4.73
C MET A 93 22.33 -5.40 -5.81
N ARG A 94 22.68 -6.31 -6.71
CA ARG A 94 23.76 -6.03 -7.69
C ARG A 94 23.35 -5.05 -8.80
N GLY A 95 22.07 -4.96 -9.15
CA GLY A 95 21.61 -4.10 -10.24
C GLY A 95 22.25 -4.43 -11.60
N SER A 96 22.41 -3.44 -12.48
CA SER A 96 23.06 -3.63 -13.79
C SER A 96 24.60 -3.66 -13.71
N ASN A 97 25.17 -3.16 -12.61
CA ASN A 97 26.60 -3.27 -12.32
C ASN A 97 26.85 -4.55 -11.50
N LYS A 98 28.11 -4.95 -11.28
CA LYS A 98 28.41 -6.11 -10.42
C LYS A 98 28.53 -5.72 -8.94
N ASP A 99 28.41 -4.44 -8.62
CA ASP A 99 28.63 -3.88 -7.29
C ASP A 99 27.38 -4.04 -6.43
N SER A 100 27.57 -4.50 -5.20
CA SER A 100 26.54 -4.55 -4.16
C SER A 100 26.96 -3.63 -3.01
N TYR A 101 26.09 -3.52 -2.01
CA TYR A 101 26.47 -2.92 -0.74
C TYR A 101 27.60 -3.70 -0.06
N THR A 102 28.16 -3.10 0.99
CA THR A 102 29.08 -3.80 1.90
C THR A 102 28.50 -5.16 2.29
N PRO A 103 29.28 -6.25 2.22
CA PRO A 103 28.79 -7.58 2.56
C PRO A 103 28.18 -7.65 3.97
N VAL A 104 27.18 -8.51 4.10
CA VAL A 104 26.53 -8.88 5.36
C VAL A 104 27.45 -9.86 6.10
N GLU A 105 27.96 -9.44 7.26
CA GLU A 105 28.76 -10.30 8.13
C GLU A 105 27.85 -11.22 8.96
N VAL A 106 28.17 -12.50 8.97
CA VAL A 106 27.49 -13.52 9.78
C VAL A 106 28.50 -14.22 10.68
N LYS A 107 28.21 -14.27 11.99
CA LYS A 107 29.02 -14.99 12.99
C LYS A 107 28.20 -16.10 13.65
N ALA A 108 28.83 -17.24 13.91
CA ALA A 108 28.20 -18.34 14.62
C ALA A 108 27.71 -17.88 16.00
N GLY A 109 26.45 -18.15 16.33
CA GLY A 109 25.88 -17.80 17.63
C GLY A 109 25.51 -16.32 17.78
N HIS A 110 25.44 -15.56 16.68
CA HIS A 110 24.97 -14.17 16.67
C HIS A 110 23.74 -14.00 15.79
N VAL A 111 22.96 -12.95 16.07
CA VAL A 111 21.93 -12.43 15.16
C VAL A 111 22.54 -11.28 14.36
N THR A 112 22.51 -11.39 13.03
CA THR A 112 22.77 -10.29 12.11
C THR A 112 21.45 -9.62 11.71
N ASP A 113 21.25 -8.41 12.19
CA ASP A 113 20.09 -7.56 11.93
C ASP A 113 20.39 -6.67 10.70
N MET A 114 19.66 -6.91 9.61
CA MET A 114 19.78 -6.17 8.36
C MET A 114 18.93 -4.90 8.31
N GLY A 115 18.17 -4.59 9.36
CA GLY A 115 17.18 -3.52 9.37
C GLY A 115 15.97 -3.92 8.53
N GLY A 116 15.47 -2.99 7.72
CA GLY A 116 14.49 -3.34 6.69
C GLY A 116 14.98 -3.10 5.28
N ILE A 117 14.33 -3.76 4.33
CA ILE A 117 14.66 -3.66 2.91
C ILE A 117 13.36 -3.55 2.10
N ALA A 118 13.31 -2.60 1.17
CA ALA A 118 12.15 -2.39 0.31
C ALA A 118 12.55 -2.06 -1.12
N TRP A 119 11.70 -2.45 -2.09
CA TRP A 119 11.80 -1.90 -3.44
C TRP A 119 11.37 -0.43 -3.43
N ALA A 120 12.18 0.41 -4.05
CA ALA A 120 11.97 1.84 -4.20
C ALA A 120 12.09 2.22 -5.68
N GLY A 121 10.97 2.53 -6.33
CA GLY A 121 10.97 3.02 -7.71
C GLY A 121 11.47 4.47 -7.78
N ILE A 122 12.38 4.75 -8.72
CA ILE A 122 13.00 6.08 -8.90
C ILE A 122 12.67 6.74 -10.26
N GLY A 123 11.71 6.18 -11.01
CA GLY A 123 11.28 6.65 -12.33
C GLY A 123 11.95 5.91 -13.50
N ASP A 124 11.51 6.15 -14.74
CA ASP A 124 12.05 5.57 -16.00
C ASP A 124 12.29 4.06 -16.00
N ASN A 125 11.36 3.31 -15.40
CA ASN A 125 11.50 1.86 -15.23
C ASN A 125 12.77 1.48 -14.45
N GLU A 126 13.19 2.31 -13.52
CA GLU A 126 14.28 2.03 -12.60
C GLU A 126 13.77 1.91 -11.17
N GLN A 127 14.42 1.02 -10.44
CA GLN A 127 14.20 0.85 -9.02
C GLN A 127 15.54 0.60 -8.32
N VAL A 128 15.51 0.76 -7.00
CA VAL A 128 16.57 0.33 -6.12
C VAL A 128 16.02 -0.58 -5.04
N LEU A 129 16.87 -1.46 -4.52
CA LEU A 129 16.58 -2.20 -3.31
C LEU A 129 17.15 -1.41 -2.13
N LEU A 130 16.27 -0.71 -1.40
CA LEU A 130 16.60 0.31 -0.41
C LEU A 130 16.71 -0.31 1.00
N PRO A 131 17.90 -0.32 1.64
CA PRO A 131 18.03 -0.60 3.07
C PRO A 131 17.49 0.57 3.89
N LEU A 132 16.78 0.25 4.98
CA LEU A 132 16.08 1.18 5.85
C LEU A 132 16.39 0.86 7.31
N ARG A 133 16.61 1.92 8.09
CA ARG A 133 16.66 1.82 9.56
C ARG A 133 15.51 2.64 10.11
N HIS A 134 14.61 1.97 10.82
CA HIS A 134 13.46 2.58 11.46
C HIS A 134 13.07 1.78 12.70
N LYS A 135 12.62 2.45 13.76
CA LYS A 135 12.26 1.83 15.04
C LYS A 135 11.20 0.71 14.89
N ASP A 136 10.23 0.90 14.00
CA ASP A 136 9.18 -0.11 13.74
C ASP A 136 9.76 -1.40 13.15
N LEU A 137 10.76 -1.27 12.27
CA LEU A 137 11.45 -2.40 11.64
C LEU A 137 12.34 -3.13 12.65
N SER A 138 13.08 -2.37 13.48
CA SER A 138 13.87 -2.93 14.58
C SER A 138 12.99 -3.69 15.58
N ALA A 139 11.85 -3.11 15.97
CA ALA A 139 10.89 -3.77 16.86
C ALA A 139 10.29 -5.05 16.24
N ALA A 140 10.11 -5.09 14.92
CA ALA A 140 9.68 -6.30 14.22
C ALA A 140 10.76 -7.39 14.28
N VAL A 141 12.04 -7.05 14.04
CA VAL A 141 13.17 -7.98 14.17
C VAL A 141 13.31 -8.49 15.61
N ASP A 142 13.19 -7.61 16.62
CA ASP A 142 13.19 -7.99 18.03
C ASP A 142 12.05 -8.97 18.35
N ALA A 143 10.84 -8.69 17.83
CA ALA A 143 9.71 -9.59 18.00
C ALA A 143 9.94 -10.97 17.36
N ALA A 144 10.55 -11.01 16.18
CA ALA A 144 10.82 -12.25 15.46
C ALA A 144 11.93 -13.10 16.10
N THR A 145 12.86 -12.46 16.84
CA THR A 145 14.02 -13.12 17.44
C THR A 145 13.88 -13.39 18.94
N ARG A 146 12.78 -12.95 19.57
CA ARG A 146 12.46 -13.19 20.99
C ARG A 146 12.54 -14.66 21.42
N SER A 147 12.23 -15.61 20.53
CA SER A 147 12.34 -17.05 20.84
C SER A 147 13.78 -17.53 21.06
N PHE A 148 14.78 -16.68 20.76
CA PHE A 148 16.18 -16.97 20.98
C PHE A 148 16.69 -16.46 22.33
N ASP A 149 15.86 -15.75 23.09
CA ASP A 149 16.20 -15.27 24.42
C ASP A 149 16.56 -16.47 25.33
N GLY A 150 17.67 -16.36 26.04
CA GLY A 150 18.19 -17.44 26.89
C GLY A 150 19.01 -18.50 26.16
N LEU A 151 19.17 -18.44 24.83
CA LEU A 151 20.07 -19.33 24.08
C LEU A 151 21.56 -18.96 24.19
N GLY A 152 21.89 -17.89 24.94
CA GLY A 152 23.27 -17.41 25.09
C GLY A 152 23.90 -16.99 23.76
N LEU A 153 23.13 -16.31 22.90
CA LEU A 153 23.66 -15.70 21.69
C LEU A 153 24.56 -14.50 22.05
N GLY A 154 25.56 -14.25 21.22
CA GLY A 154 26.41 -13.07 21.35
C GLY A 154 25.69 -11.78 20.96
N GLU A 155 26.39 -10.65 21.04
CA GLU A 155 25.83 -9.35 20.70
C GLU A 155 25.30 -9.30 19.26
N ARG A 156 24.22 -8.54 19.06
CA ARG A 156 23.63 -8.35 17.74
C ARG A 156 24.59 -7.62 16.82
N ILE A 157 24.74 -8.14 15.60
CA ILE A 157 25.53 -7.53 14.53
C ILE A 157 24.57 -6.71 13.68
N GLU A 158 24.80 -5.40 13.57
CA GLU A 158 23.97 -4.54 12.72
C GLU A 158 24.66 -4.32 11.37
N TRP A 159 23.97 -4.67 10.29
CA TRP A 159 24.43 -4.35 8.94
C TRP A 159 24.11 -2.88 8.59
N LYS A 160 25.14 -2.07 8.35
CA LYS A 160 25.02 -0.62 8.13
C LYS A 160 25.67 -0.19 6.81
N PRO A 161 25.02 -0.46 5.67
CA PRO A 161 25.50 0.04 4.39
C PRO A 161 25.50 1.57 4.36
N THR A 162 26.53 2.17 3.78
CA THR A 162 26.65 3.64 3.64
C THR A 162 26.64 4.10 2.19
N ALA A 163 27.03 3.24 1.24
CA ALA A 163 27.05 3.54 -0.19
C ALA A 163 25.64 3.90 -0.71
N PRO A 164 25.52 4.69 -1.78
CA PRO A 164 24.23 4.91 -2.41
C PRO A 164 23.68 3.61 -3.00
N PRO A 165 22.34 3.45 -3.07
CA PRO A 165 21.74 2.24 -3.62
C PRO A 165 22.07 2.04 -5.10
N PRO A 166 22.49 0.83 -5.49
CA PRO A 166 22.70 0.49 -6.89
C PRO A 166 21.38 0.45 -7.66
N VAL A 167 21.38 1.13 -8.81
CA VAL A 167 20.22 1.25 -9.69
C VAL A 167 20.02 -0.01 -10.51
N GLN A 168 18.76 -0.41 -10.65
CA GLN A 168 18.35 -1.56 -11.46
C GLN A 168 17.32 -1.12 -12.48
N HIS A 169 17.47 -1.63 -13.69
CA HIS A 169 16.45 -1.46 -14.71
C HIS A 169 15.40 -2.55 -14.57
N VAL A 170 14.15 -2.15 -14.44
CA VAL A 170 12.97 -3.02 -14.43
C VAL A 170 12.51 -3.14 -15.88
N PRO A 171 12.58 -4.32 -16.51
CA PRO A 171 11.98 -4.50 -17.82
C PRO A 171 10.49 -4.18 -17.72
N THR A 172 9.97 -3.29 -18.57
CA THR A 172 8.54 -3.01 -18.60
C THR A 172 7.79 -4.31 -18.87
N ALA A 173 6.86 -4.69 -18.00
CA ALA A 173 5.89 -5.78 -18.26
C ALA A 173 5.03 -5.51 -19.52
N ASN A 174 5.10 -4.30 -20.06
CA ASN A 174 4.60 -3.97 -21.38
C ASN A 174 5.61 -4.45 -22.44
N ASN A 175 5.59 -5.75 -22.72
CA ASN A 175 5.75 -6.21 -24.10
C ASN A 175 4.55 -5.70 -24.93
N LEU A 176 4.40 -4.38 -25.05
CA LEU A 176 3.63 -3.83 -26.15
C LEU A 176 4.53 -4.04 -27.38
N PRO A 177 4.12 -4.89 -28.34
CA PRO A 177 4.96 -5.23 -29.48
C PRO A 177 5.31 -3.94 -30.21
N ALA A 178 6.61 -3.62 -30.27
CA ALA A 178 7.22 -2.56 -31.07
C ALA A 178 6.22 -1.44 -31.46
N GLY A 179 5.71 -0.71 -30.47
CA GLY A 179 4.81 0.40 -30.74
C GLY A 179 5.56 1.38 -31.65
N GLY A 180 4.99 1.68 -32.83
CA GLY A 180 5.60 2.58 -33.81
C GLY A 180 5.93 3.97 -33.21
N MET A 181 6.47 4.88 -34.02
CA MET A 181 6.97 6.20 -33.58
C MET A 181 6.06 6.95 -32.60
N LEU A 182 4.73 6.81 -32.69
CA LEU A 182 3.79 7.44 -31.76
C LEU A 182 3.91 6.91 -30.32
N VAL A 183 4.07 5.60 -30.11
CA VAL A 183 4.24 5.01 -28.78
C VAL A 183 5.60 5.40 -28.20
N GLN A 184 6.64 5.45 -29.02
CA GLN A 184 7.96 5.94 -28.62
C GLN A 184 7.94 7.44 -28.28
N ALA A 185 7.21 8.25 -29.03
CA ALA A 185 7.04 9.68 -28.75
C ALA A 185 6.24 9.93 -27.46
N ILE A 186 5.20 9.12 -27.19
CA ILE A 186 4.46 9.17 -25.92
C ILE A 186 5.36 8.76 -24.76
N ALA A 187 6.10 7.66 -24.88
CA ALA A 187 7.06 7.22 -23.87
C ALA A 187 8.13 8.29 -23.60
N ALA A 188 8.73 8.87 -24.66
CA ALA A 188 9.70 9.95 -24.53
C ALA A 188 9.10 11.23 -23.90
N TYR A 189 7.85 11.55 -24.18
CA TYR A 189 7.14 12.67 -23.54
C TYR A 189 6.84 12.38 -22.07
N VAL A 190 6.43 11.16 -21.72
CA VAL A 190 6.22 10.73 -20.34
C VAL A 190 7.54 10.76 -19.57
N ASP A 191 8.64 10.30 -20.16
CA ASP A 191 9.97 10.38 -19.58
C ASP A 191 10.39 11.84 -19.40
N TYR A 192 10.19 12.70 -20.40
CA TYR A 192 10.46 14.14 -20.30
C TYR A 192 9.62 14.82 -19.21
N ALA A 193 8.31 14.56 -19.15
CA ALA A 193 7.41 15.14 -18.15
C ALA A 193 7.68 14.62 -16.73
N ASN A 194 8.30 13.44 -16.60
CA ASN A 194 8.70 12.84 -15.33
C ASN A 194 10.19 13.04 -14.99
N ARG A 195 11.01 13.65 -15.87
CA ARG A 195 12.40 14.03 -15.57
C ARG A 195 12.40 15.12 -14.51
N THR A 196 12.40 14.69 -13.26
CA THR A 196 12.33 15.56 -12.11
C THR A 196 13.74 15.84 -11.57
N PRO A 197 14.01 17.05 -11.06
CA PRO A 197 15.24 17.35 -10.33
C PRO A 197 15.52 16.31 -9.24
N LEU A 198 14.48 15.74 -8.62
CA LEU A 198 14.60 14.70 -7.60
C LEU A 198 15.38 13.50 -8.09
N ARG A 199 15.11 13.04 -9.32
CA ARG A 199 15.80 11.87 -9.85
C ARG A 199 17.28 12.14 -10.05
N THR A 200 17.63 13.33 -10.54
CA THR A 200 19.02 13.77 -10.65
C THR A 200 19.67 13.84 -9.27
N GLN A 201 18.96 14.33 -8.25
CA GLN A 201 19.42 14.35 -6.86
C GLN A 201 19.60 12.94 -6.29
N LEU A 202 18.62 12.05 -6.45
CA LEU A 202 18.69 10.65 -6.02
C LEU A 202 19.87 9.91 -6.68
N ARG A 203 20.16 10.18 -7.95
CA ARG A 203 21.31 9.59 -8.66
C ARG A 203 22.65 10.20 -8.25
N SER A 204 22.66 11.46 -7.83
CA SER A 204 23.86 12.16 -7.38
C SER A 204 24.11 12.01 -5.88
N ALA A 205 23.17 11.40 -5.15
CA ALA A 205 23.32 11.07 -3.75
C ALA A 205 24.59 10.26 -3.54
N LYS A 206 25.42 10.71 -2.60
CA LYS A 206 26.75 10.12 -2.32
C LYS A 206 26.69 9.07 -1.22
N SER A 207 25.53 8.94 -0.57
CA SER A 207 25.32 8.01 0.54
C SER A 207 23.89 7.50 0.60
N LEU A 208 23.69 6.38 1.29
CA LEU A 208 22.36 5.86 1.61
C LEU A 208 21.53 6.85 2.43
N GLU A 209 22.16 7.57 3.36
CA GLU A 209 21.46 8.55 4.21
C GLU A 209 20.91 9.71 3.38
N GLU A 210 21.74 10.29 2.50
CA GLU A 210 21.34 11.33 1.57
C GLU A 210 20.21 10.85 0.65
N PHE A 211 20.37 9.66 0.07
CA PHE A 211 19.34 9.06 -0.78
C PHE A 211 18.02 8.90 -0.03
N THR A 212 18.04 8.36 1.20
CA THR A 212 16.84 8.10 1.99
C THR A 212 16.13 9.40 2.39
N LYS A 213 16.88 10.45 2.75
CA LYS A 213 16.34 11.78 3.08
C LYS A 213 15.62 12.44 1.90
N LEU A 214 16.09 12.19 0.67
CA LEU A 214 15.43 12.64 -0.55
C LEU A 214 14.23 11.75 -0.91
N TYR A 215 14.40 10.43 -0.78
CA TYR A 215 13.44 9.45 -1.27
C TYR A 215 12.16 9.39 -0.44
N LEU A 216 12.26 9.26 0.89
CA LEU A 216 11.07 9.02 1.72
C LEU A 216 10.04 10.14 1.56
N PRO A 217 10.40 11.44 1.66
CA PRO A 217 9.42 12.51 1.49
C PRO A 217 8.79 12.57 0.10
N SER A 218 9.50 12.05 -0.91
CA SER A 218 9.00 11.99 -2.29
C SER A 218 7.91 10.94 -2.51
N ALA A 219 7.68 10.03 -1.56
CA ALA A 219 6.67 9.00 -1.68
C ALA A 219 5.30 9.61 -2.03
N ALA A 220 4.76 9.19 -3.17
CA ALA A 220 3.49 9.69 -3.67
C ALA A 220 2.33 9.18 -2.80
N PRO A 221 1.25 9.97 -2.63
CA PRO A 221 0.04 9.49 -1.94
C PRO A 221 -0.48 8.21 -2.58
N VAL A 222 -0.70 7.15 -1.79
CA VAL A 222 -0.94 5.79 -2.33
C VAL A 222 -2.42 5.45 -2.42
N MET A 223 -3.26 6.11 -1.61
CA MET A 223 -4.71 5.93 -1.60
C MET A 223 -5.42 7.20 -2.07
N GLY A 224 -6.58 7.04 -2.72
CA GLY A 224 -7.44 8.17 -3.15
C GLY A 224 -8.22 8.85 -2.01
N GLY A 225 -8.18 8.28 -0.81
CA GLY A 225 -8.79 8.87 0.38
C GLY A 225 -7.95 10.02 0.90
N SER A 226 -8.35 11.25 0.59
CA SER A 226 -7.88 12.46 1.28
C SER A 226 -9.00 12.98 2.18
N SER A 227 -8.61 13.65 3.27
CA SER A 227 -9.53 14.41 4.11
C SER A 227 -9.15 15.89 4.09
N ALA A 228 -10.14 16.76 4.25
CA ALA A 228 -9.96 18.19 4.26
C ALA A 228 -10.30 18.77 5.63
N ASP A 229 -9.47 19.68 6.14
CA ASP A 229 -9.77 20.44 7.35
C ASP A 229 -10.73 21.60 7.06
N ALA A 230 -11.21 22.26 8.12
CA ALA A 230 -12.11 23.41 8.01
C ALA A 230 -11.47 24.62 7.29
N ALA A 231 -10.13 24.68 7.22
CA ALA A 231 -9.41 25.72 6.50
C ALA A 231 -9.22 25.38 5.01
N GLY A 232 -9.70 24.21 4.55
CA GLY A 232 -9.57 23.75 3.17
C GLY A 232 -8.22 23.11 2.85
N ALA A 233 -7.40 22.80 3.87
CA ALA A 233 -6.19 22.03 3.66
C ALA A 233 -6.52 20.54 3.49
N VAL A 234 -5.86 19.88 2.54
CA VAL A 234 -6.09 18.48 2.16
C VAL A 234 -4.93 17.61 2.64
N TYR A 235 -5.23 16.43 3.15
CA TYR A 235 -4.28 15.52 3.78
C TYR A 235 -4.26 14.12 3.12
N PRO A 236 -3.51 13.92 2.03
CA PRO A 236 -3.36 12.59 1.41
C PRO A 236 -2.30 11.72 2.10
N GLY A 237 -2.66 10.48 2.44
CA GLY A 237 -1.77 9.47 3.03
C GLY A 237 -0.93 8.70 2.00
N GLY A 238 0.29 8.30 2.40
CA GLY A 238 1.25 7.61 1.56
C GLY A 238 1.95 6.42 2.21
N ASN A 239 2.83 5.78 1.45
CA ASN A 239 3.78 4.77 1.93
C ASN A 239 4.79 5.39 2.90
N PHE A 240 5.53 4.55 3.64
CA PHE A 240 6.59 4.99 4.56
C PHE A 240 6.10 5.99 5.63
N GLY A 241 4.83 5.87 6.06
CA GLY A 241 4.19 6.77 7.01
C GLY A 241 4.15 8.24 6.58
N GLN A 242 4.33 8.54 5.29
CA GLN A 242 4.33 9.90 4.80
C GLN A 242 2.92 10.42 4.61
N LEU A 243 2.65 11.58 5.17
CA LEU A 243 1.44 12.35 4.95
C LEU A 243 1.80 13.59 4.14
N ARG A 244 1.01 13.92 3.11
CA ARG A 244 1.13 15.21 2.44
C ARG A 244 0.08 16.16 2.98
N ARG A 245 0.41 17.45 3.02
CA ARG A 245 -0.56 18.50 3.29
C ARG A 245 -0.49 19.54 2.19
N ARG A 246 -1.62 19.72 1.49
CA ARG A 246 -1.86 20.84 0.59
C ARG A 246 -2.68 21.88 1.34
N ASP A 247 -2.20 23.11 1.49
CA ASP A 247 -3.05 24.17 2.04
C ASP A 247 -4.10 24.67 1.03
N ALA A 248 -4.95 25.60 1.46
CA ALA A 248 -5.96 26.18 0.58
C ALA A 248 -5.37 26.99 -0.59
N ALA A 249 -4.16 27.55 -0.42
CA ALA A 249 -3.44 28.29 -1.45
C ALA A 249 -2.78 27.36 -2.48
N GLY A 250 -2.67 26.07 -2.19
CA GLY A 250 -2.06 25.07 -3.06
C GLY A 250 -0.59 24.78 -2.78
N SER A 251 -0.05 25.30 -1.68
CA SER A 251 1.31 24.95 -1.25
C SER A 251 1.31 23.59 -0.57
N TRP A 252 2.33 22.79 -0.90
CA TRP A 252 2.50 21.44 -0.40
C TRP A 252 3.62 21.36 0.64
N ARG A 253 3.41 20.53 1.66
CA ARG A 253 4.49 20.06 2.54
C ARG A 253 4.33 18.58 2.84
N VAL A 254 5.46 17.93 3.09
CA VAL A 254 5.50 16.55 3.57
C VAL A 254 5.53 16.55 5.10
N ILE A 255 4.87 15.58 5.68
CA ILE A 255 4.75 15.34 7.11
C ILE A 255 5.15 13.90 7.38
N ASP A 256 6.21 13.73 8.16
CA ASP A 256 6.57 12.43 8.73
C ASP A 256 5.71 12.18 9.97
N THR A 257 4.98 11.07 9.97
CA THR A 257 4.14 10.67 11.10
C THR A 257 4.89 9.80 12.13
N GLY A 258 6.16 9.48 11.87
CA GLY A 258 7.03 8.71 12.74
C GLY A 258 6.77 7.20 12.72
N THR A 259 6.10 6.70 11.67
CA THR A 259 5.94 5.27 11.35
C THR A 259 6.46 4.97 9.95
N ILE A 260 6.81 3.71 9.68
CA ILE A 260 7.13 3.24 8.32
C ILE A 260 5.92 2.61 7.61
N SER A 261 4.84 2.36 8.35
CA SER A 261 3.63 1.71 7.83
C SER A 261 2.84 2.66 6.92
N PRO A 262 2.27 2.21 5.79
CA PRO A 262 1.48 3.07 4.93
C PRO A 262 0.25 3.61 5.65
N LEU A 263 -0.06 4.87 5.37
CA LEU A 263 -1.26 5.54 5.85
C LEU A 263 -2.43 5.19 4.93
N THR A 264 -3.35 4.36 5.41
CA THR A 264 -4.51 3.86 4.67
C THR A 264 -5.75 4.73 4.86
N ALA A 265 -5.82 5.45 5.99
CA ALA A 265 -6.93 6.34 6.31
C ALA A 265 -6.40 7.63 6.93
N VAL A 266 -7.01 8.76 6.59
CA VAL A 266 -6.71 10.06 7.19
C VAL A 266 -8.02 10.79 7.41
N GLU A 267 -8.20 11.40 8.59
CA GLU A 267 -9.31 12.29 8.87
C GLU A 267 -8.82 13.59 9.51
N ALA A 268 -9.09 14.71 8.85
CA ALA A 268 -8.71 16.05 9.29
C ALA A 268 -9.91 16.90 9.74
N ALA A 269 -11.10 16.31 9.78
CA ALA A 269 -12.28 16.93 10.36
C ALA A 269 -12.26 16.77 11.90
N GLY A 270 -12.73 17.79 12.62
CA GLY A 270 -12.72 17.83 14.08
C GLY A 270 -11.49 18.51 14.69
N PRO A 271 -11.22 18.32 15.99
CA PRO A 271 -10.15 19.02 16.71
C PRO A 271 -8.74 18.45 16.46
N ARG A 272 -8.64 17.28 15.82
CA ARG A 272 -7.39 16.56 15.58
C ARG A 272 -7.30 16.08 14.14
N VAL A 273 -6.08 15.83 13.68
CA VAL A 273 -5.84 15.04 12.46
C VAL A 273 -5.52 13.62 12.91
N LEU A 274 -6.26 12.64 12.42
CA LEU A 274 -6.01 11.22 12.68
C LEU A 274 -5.48 10.56 11.42
N ALA A 275 -4.58 9.61 11.60
CA ALA A 275 -4.10 8.74 10.55
C ALA A 275 -4.15 7.28 11.02
N GLY A 276 -4.71 6.42 10.18
CA GLY A 276 -4.74 4.99 10.36
C GLY A 276 -3.74 4.32 9.44
N THR A 277 -3.06 3.31 9.94
CA THR A 277 -2.05 2.58 9.19
C THR A 277 -2.55 1.22 8.72
N HIS A 278 -1.84 0.67 7.73
CA HIS A 278 -2.06 -0.69 7.24
C HIS A 278 -1.83 -1.77 8.30
N ASP A 279 -0.94 -1.55 9.28
CA ASP A 279 -0.66 -2.51 10.36
C ASP A 279 -1.53 -2.30 11.61
N GLY A 280 -2.64 -1.55 11.49
CA GLY A 280 -3.61 -1.41 12.57
C GLY A 280 -3.21 -0.40 13.65
N VAL A 281 -2.34 0.55 13.33
CA VAL A 281 -1.95 1.63 14.25
C VAL A 281 -2.80 2.87 13.99
N LEU A 282 -3.27 3.49 15.07
CA LEU A 282 -3.92 4.79 15.03
C LEU A 282 -2.98 5.86 15.58
N LEU A 283 -2.75 6.89 14.78
CA LEU A 283 -1.93 8.05 15.08
C LEU A 283 -2.83 9.28 15.18
N ALA A 284 -2.50 10.20 16.08
CA ALA A 284 -3.21 11.47 16.22
C ALA A 284 -2.25 12.65 16.34
N SER A 285 -2.66 13.77 15.77
CA SER A 285 -2.01 15.07 15.86
C SER A 285 -3.02 16.14 16.30
N ALA A 286 -2.63 16.95 17.28
CA ALA A 286 -3.42 18.09 17.77
C ALA A 286 -3.00 19.44 17.15
N ASP A 287 -1.93 19.46 16.35
CA ASP A 287 -1.28 20.67 15.85
C ASP A 287 -1.17 20.69 14.31
N LYS A 288 -2.16 20.06 13.66
CA LYS A 288 -2.30 19.97 12.19
C LYS A 288 -1.14 19.22 11.53
N GLY A 289 -0.66 18.17 12.18
CA GLY A 289 0.38 17.26 11.69
C GLY A 289 1.79 17.80 11.85
N GLN A 290 2.07 18.63 12.87
CA GLN A 290 3.44 18.99 13.23
C GLN A 290 4.03 17.94 14.17
N THR A 291 3.24 17.46 15.13
CA THR A 291 3.61 16.36 16.01
C THR A 291 2.56 15.25 15.95
N TRP A 292 3.04 14.01 16.10
CA TRP A 292 2.23 12.81 16.03
C TRP A 292 2.50 11.91 17.23
N SER A 293 1.45 11.26 17.69
CA SER A 293 1.52 10.26 18.75
C SER A 293 0.70 9.05 18.36
N ARG A 294 1.20 7.86 18.72
CA ARG A 294 0.42 6.62 18.66
C ARG A 294 -0.61 6.65 19.79
N VAL A 295 -1.88 6.60 19.42
CA VAL A 295 -3.00 6.60 20.39
C VAL A 295 -3.59 5.21 20.58
N HIS A 296 -3.48 4.33 19.57
CA HIS A 296 -3.93 2.95 19.69
C HIS A 296 -3.20 2.02 18.73
N GLY A 297 -3.21 0.72 19.03
CA GLY A 297 -2.86 -0.34 18.09
C GLY A 297 -3.86 -1.48 18.20
N PHE A 298 -4.52 -1.78 17.09
CA PHE A 298 -5.42 -2.92 16.94
C PHE A 298 -4.63 -4.23 16.79
N ASP A 299 -5.35 -5.34 16.61
CA ASP A 299 -4.72 -6.64 16.29
C ASP A 299 -3.87 -6.53 15.01
N LYS A 300 -2.77 -7.29 14.92
CA LYS A 300 -1.88 -7.25 13.74
C LYS A 300 -2.54 -7.68 12.43
N LYS A 301 -3.69 -8.36 12.51
CA LYS A 301 -4.54 -8.73 11.37
C LYS A 301 -5.70 -7.76 11.15
N GLU A 302 -5.72 -6.62 11.84
CA GLU A 302 -6.82 -5.66 11.79
C GLU A 302 -6.32 -4.30 11.27
N ASN A 303 -6.52 -4.07 9.98
CA ASN A 303 -6.01 -2.87 9.31
C ASN A 303 -7.00 -1.73 9.46
N VAL A 304 -6.52 -0.49 9.62
CA VAL A 304 -7.41 0.67 9.58
C VAL A 304 -7.82 0.94 8.13
N ILE A 305 -9.11 0.90 7.82
CA ILE A 305 -9.63 1.08 6.46
C ILE A 305 -10.07 2.52 6.24
N ASN A 306 -10.74 3.11 7.23
CA ASN A 306 -11.31 4.44 7.11
C ASN A 306 -11.50 5.09 8.49
N ILE A 307 -11.44 6.42 8.53
CA ILE A 307 -11.70 7.23 9.71
C ILE A 307 -12.66 8.35 9.29
N HIS A 308 -13.70 8.60 10.07
CA HIS A 308 -14.61 9.73 9.86
C HIS A 308 -14.94 10.44 11.16
N PHE A 309 -15.01 11.76 11.12
CA PHE A 309 -15.58 12.57 12.17
C PHE A 309 -17.07 12.75 11.91
N ALA A 310 -17.91 12.31 12.86
CA ALA A 310 -19.36 12.38 12.74
C ALA A 310 -20.00 12.71 14.09
N GLY A 311 -20.99 13.61 14.08
CA GLY A 311 -21.55 14.16 15.31
C GLY A 311 -20.46 14.89 16.10
N ASN A 312 -20.01 14.31 17.21
CA ASN A 312 -18.96 14.86 18.07
C ASN A 312 -17.80 13.89 18.32
N GLY A 313 -17.64 12.86 17.48
CA GLY A 313 -16.63 11.82 17.70
C GLY A 313 -16.05 11.26 16.40
N TYR A 314 -14.91 10.58 16.56
CA TYR A 314 -14.29 9.83 15.47
C TYR A 314 -14.83 8.40 15.45
N PHE A 315 -15.22 7.96 14.26
CA PHE A 315 -15.49 6.58 13.94
C PHE A 315 -14.30 6.01 13.20
N VAL A 316 -13.87 4.82 13.59
CA VAL A 316 -12.78 4.09 12.93
C VAL A 316 -13.36 2.79 12.39
N LEU A 317 -13.23 2.59 11.09
CA LEU A 317 -13.52 1.33 10.42
C LEU A 317 -12.21 0.57 10.24
N THR A 318 -12.15 -0.64 10.78
CA THR A 318 -11.05 -1.58 10.53
C THR A 318 -11.58 -2.83 9.84
N GLY A 319 -10.67 -3.60 9.23
CA GLY A 319 -10.97 -4.90 8.66
C GLY A 319 -10.03 -5.96 9.19
N LYS A 320 -10.61 -7.08 9.64
CA LYS A 320 -9.89 -8.25 10.14
C LYS A 320 -9.64 -9.26 9.02
N PHE A 321 -8.39 -9.66 8.85
CA PHE A 321 -7.92 -10.55 7.79
C PHE A 321 -7.73 -11.99 8.26
N ALA A 322 -8.05 -12.95 7.38
CA ALA A 322 -7.88 -14.39 7.63
C ALA A 322 -6.39 -14.81 7.71
N GLY A 323 -5.48 -14.06 7.09
CA GLY A 323 -4.04 -14.32 7.02
C GLY A 323 -3.23 -13.03 6.89
N ALA A 324 -1.94 -13.13 6.58
CA ALA A 324 -1.06 -11.98 6.47
C ALA A 324 -1.58 -10.95 5.48
N ALA A 325 -1.63 -9.68 5.89
CA ALA A 325 -1.79 -8.56 4.98
C ALA A 325 -0.50 -8.25 4.20
N THR A 326 0.30 -9.27 3.83
CA THR A 326 1.62 -9.14 3.17
C THR A 326 1.64 -9.67 1.73
N GLY A 327 0.50 -10.14 1.21
CA GLY A 327 0.38 -10.66 -0.16
C GLY A 327 -0.63 -9.91 -1.04
N ARG A 328 -0.57 -10.16 -2.36
CA ARG A 328 -1.55 -9.66 -3.34
C ARG A 328 -2.98 -10.17 -3.09
N THR A 329 -3.18 -11.19 -2.26
CA THR A 329 -4.49 -11.78 -1.95
C THR A 329 -4.63 -12.01 -0.45
N ALA A 330 -5.05 -10.98 0.30
CA ALA A 330 -5.48 -11.12 1.69
C ALA A 330 -7.01 -11.10 1.76
N GLU A 331 -7.61 -12.03 2.51
CA GLU A 331 -9.06 -12.15 2.66
C GLU A 331 -9.55 -11.40 3.90
N ILE A 332 -10.53 -10.50 3.76
CA ILE A 332 -11.22 -9.87 4.88
C ILE A 332 -12.35 -10.78 5.35
N GLU A 333 -12.37 -11.07 6.64
CA GLU A 333 -13.39 -11.89 7.30
C GLU A 333 -14.51 -11.03 7.88
N SER A 334 -14.15 -9.93 8.52
CA SER A 334 -15.11 -9.05 9.19
C SER A 334 -14.61 -7.61 9.28
N LEU A 335 -15.56 -6.68 9.33
CA LEU A 335 -15.32 -5.28 9.61
C LEU A 335 -15.61 -4.99 11.09
N GLN A 336 -14.82 -4.11 11.69
CA GLN A 336 -15.06 -3.61 13.04
C GLN A 336 -15.24 -2.10 12.99
N VAL A 337 -16.28 -1.62 13.65
CA VAL A 337 -16.59 -0.20 13.79
C VAL A 337 -16.31 0.20 15.22
N TYR A 338 -15.38 1.13 15.41
CA TYR A 338 -15.07 1.72 16.71
C TYR A 338 -15.54 3.17 16.75
N VAL A 339 -15.91 3.62 17.95
CA VAL A 339 -16.01 5.04 18.28
C VAL A 339 -14.89 5.39 19.25
N LEU A 340 -14.23 6.52 19.03
CA LEU A 340 -13.15 6.98 19.91
C LEU A 340 -13.70 7.86 21.03
N ASP A 341 -13.19 7.64 22.23
CA ASP A 341 -13.40 8.58 23.33
C ASP A 341 -12.76 9.93 23.00
N PRO A 342 -13.49 11.07 23.07
CA PRO A 342 -12.98 12.38 22.66
C PRO A 342 -11.77 12.88 23.46
N SER A 343 -11.56 12.38 24.67
CA SER A 343 -10.50 12.84 25.57
C SER A 343 -9.24 11.99 25.49
N THR A 344 -9.40 10.67 25.53
CA THR A 344 -8.32 9.68 25.58
C THR A 344 -7.97 9.09 24.22
N MET A 345 -8.83 9.27 23.21
CA MET A 345 -8.77 8.60 21.91
C MET A 345 -8.86 7.06 22.00
N ALA A 346 -9.25 6.51 23.15
CA ALA A 346 -9.42 5.08 23.32
C ALA A 346 -10.61 4.56 22.49
N PRO A 347 -10.44 3.51 21.67
CA PRO A 347 -11.52 2.97 20.87
C PRO A 347 -12.45 2.08 21.69
N THR A 348 -13.75 2.23 21.46
CA THR A 348 -14.80 1.31 21.92
C THR A 348 -15.42 0.62 20.72
N LEU A 349 -15.42 -0.72 20.71
CA LEU A 349 -16.05 -1.50 19.63
C LEU A 349 -17.56 -1.28 19.65
N LEU A 350 -18.09 -0.62 18.63
CA LEU A 350 -19.49 -0.35 18.45
C LEU A 350 -20.21 -1.49 17.71
N ARG A 351 -19.56 -2.09 16.72
CA ARG A 351 -20.13 -3.20 15.95
C ARG A 351 -19.07 -4.05 15.26
N LYS A 352 -19.30 -5.37 15.26
CA LYS A 352 -18.65 -6.31 14.35
C LYS A 352 -19.62 -6.65 13.23
N ILE A 353 -19.15 -6.62 11.99
CA ILE A 353 -19.93 -6.94 10.79
C ILE A 353 -19.21 -8.08 10.07
N ASP A 354 -19.77 -9.29 10.14
CA ASP A 354 -19.26 -10.44 9.40
C ASP A 354 -19.63 -10.29 7.92
N LEU A 355 -18.67 -10.56 7.03
CA LEU A 355 -18.90 -10.45 5.60
C LEU A 355 -19.47 -11.77 5.06
N PRO A 356 -20.56 -11.73 4.26
CA PRO A 356 -21.22 -12.95 3.76
C PRO A 356 -20.35 -13.76 2.80
N LYS A 357 -19.31 -13.12 2.22
CA LYS A 357 -18.24 -13.75 1.46
C LYS A 357 -16.93 -13.12 1.86
N LYS A 358 -15.88 -13.93 1.96
CA LYS A 358 -14.52 -13.41 2.10
C LYS A 358 -14.17 -12.55 0.90
N LEU A 359 -13.62 -11.36 1.15
CA LEU A 359 -13.26 -10.40 0.13
C LEU A 359 -11.75 -10.31 0.00
N ASN A 360 -11.26 -10.24 -1.24
CA ASN A 360 -9.84 -10.08 -1.51
C ASN A 360 -9.42 -8.62 -1.30
N TRP A 361 -8.16 -8.40 -0.91
CA TRP A 361 -7.57 -7.09 -0.66
C TRP A 361 -7.85 -6.04 -1.76
N PHE A 362 -7.82 -6.42 -3.04
CA PHE A 362 -8.12 -5.50 -4.15
C PHE A 362 -9.54 -4.93 -4.11
N GLN A 363 -10.47 -5.59 -3.42
CA GLN A 363 -11.85 -5.16 -3.22
C GLN A 363 -12.00 -4.20 -2.03
N MET A 364 -10.91 -3.88 -1.32
CA MET A 364 -10.96 -2.95 -0.18
C MET A 364 -11.26 -1.51 -0.56
N GLY A 365 -10.82 -1.06 -1.73
CA GLY A 365 -11.21 0.26 -2.25
C GLY A 365 -12.73 0.39 -2.39
N SER A 366 -13.44 -0.75 -2.40
CA SER A 366 -14.89 -0.80 -2.42
C SER A 366 -15.55 -0.79 -1.04
N LEU A 367 -14.80 -1.15 0.00
CA LEU A 367 -15.25 -1.03 1.38
C LEU A 367 -14.97 0.38 1.86
N GLY A 368 -15.83 0.89 2.73
CA GLY A 368 -15.64 2.24 3.24
C GLY A 368 -16.80 2.67 4.10
N ALA A 369 -16.55 3.73 4.84
CA ALA A 369 -17.59 4.44 5.54
C ALA A 369 -17.81 5.82 4.93
N SER A 370 -18.94 6.41 5.29
CA SER A 370 -19.36 7.73 4.82
C SER A 370 -20.34 8.33 5.83
N VAL A 371 -20.40 9.66 5.87
CA VAL A 371 -21.32 10.40 6.73
C VAL A 371 -22.33 11.13 5.87
N ALA A 372 -23.62 10.92 6.16
CA ALA A 372 -24.72 11.57 5.48
C ALA A 372 -25.77 12.05 6.49
N GLY A 373 -25.83 13.36 6.71
CA GLY A 373 -26.66 13.96 7.74
C GLY A 373 -26.32 13.39 9.13
N ASN A 374 -27.32 12.82 9.79
CA ASN A 374 -27.19 12.24 11.14
C ASN A 374 -26.77 10.75 11.13
N TYR A 375 -26.22 10.26 10.02
CA TYR A 375 -25.91 8.83 9.87
C TYR A 375 -24.44 8.58 9.55
N TYR A 376 -23.89 7.55 10.20
CA TYR A 376 -22.64 6.90 9.80
C TYR A 376 -22.96 5.62 9.04
N LEU A 377 -22.40 5.45 7.85
CA LEU A 377 -22.74 4.38 6.92
C LEU A 377 -21.50 3.50 6.70
N VAL A 378 -21.67 2.18 6.70
CA VAL A 378 -20.61 1.23 6.38
C VAL A 378 -21.04 0.37 5.20
N ASN A 379 -20.27 0.37 4.12
CA ASN A 379 -20.52 -0.46 2.96
C ASN A 379 -20.02 -1.89 3.19
N THR A 380 -20.90 -2.89 3.02
CA THR A 380 -20.58 -4.33 3.10
C THR A 380 -20.62 -5.00 1.72
N LEU A 381 -20.66 -4.19 0.65
CA LEU A 381 -20.94 -4.55 -0.74
C LEU A 381 -22.40 -4.99 -0.97
N ALA A 382 -22.88 -6.01 -0.26
CA ALA A 382 -24.25 -6.51 -0.44
C ALA A 382 -25.31 -5.60 0.21
N SER A 383 -24.93 -4.91 1.28
CA SER A 383 -25.78 -3.97 1.99
C SER A 383 -24.98 -2.78 2.51
N ILE A 384 -25.69 -1.84 3.14
CA ILE A 384 -25.12 -0.69 3.83
C ILE A 384 -25.63 -0.72 5.27
N GLU A 385 -24.71 -0.84 6.22
CA GLU A 385 -25.03 -0.75 7.63
C GLU A 385 -25.07 0.72 8.04
N ARG A 386 -26.25 1.21 8.44
CA ARG A 386 -26.48 2.61 8.81
C ARG A 386 -26.61 2.74 10.32
N TYR A 387 -25.75 3.52 10.94
CA TYR A 387 -25.83 3.91 12.34
C TYR A 387 -26.43 5.30 12.47
N ASP A 388 -27.51 5.42 13.23
CA ASP A 388 -28.10 6.71 13.61
C ASP A 388 -27.31 7.32 14.77
N LEU A 389 -26.73 8.50 14.57
CA LEU A 389 -25.88 9.16 15.56
C LEU A 389 -26.68 9.66 16.77
N GLY A 390 -27.96 10.00 16.58
CA GLY A 390 -28.84 10.51 17.64
C GLY A 390 -29.52 9.38 18.41
N ALA A 391 -30.19 8.48 17.69
CA ALA A 391 -30.88 7.33 18.29
C ALA A 391 -29.91 6.24 18.76
N ARG A 392 -28.66 6.25 18.27
CA ARG A 392 -27.62 5.25 18.57
C ARG A 392 -28.01 3.83 18.19
N THR A 393 -28.81 3.69 17.13
CA THR A 393 -29.33 2.42 16.64
C THR A 393 -28.79 2.10 15.25
N TRP A 394 -28.61 0.81 14.98
CA TRP A 394 -28.24 0.31 13.67
C TRP A 394 -29.46 -0.10 12.84
N LYS A 395 -29.40 0.16 11.53
CA LYS A 395 -30.35 -0.33 10.54
C LYS A 395 -29.60 -0.73 9.28
N THR A 396 -29.85 -1.92 8.75
CA THR A 396 -29.39 -2.30 7.42
C THR A 396 -30.28 -1.64 6.37
N VAL A 397 -29.66 -0.98 5.39
CA VAL A 397 -30.33 -0.49 4.18
C VAL A 397 -29.63 -1.08 2.96
N SER A 398 -30.35 -1.25 1.87
CA SER A 398 -29.80 -1.87 0.66
C SER A 398 -30.10 -1.03 -0.56
N ALA A 399 -29.08 -0.83 -1.40
CA ALA A 399 -29.27 -0.33 -2.74
C ALA A 399 -29.88 -1.43 -3.64
N PRO A 400 -30.43 -1.10 -4.81
CA PRO A 400 -31.02 -2.08 -5.75
C PRO A 400 -30.01 -3.07 -6.36
N HIS A 401 -28.73 -2.94 -6.03
CA HIS A 401 -27.61 -3.74 -6.52
C HIS A 401 -26.47 -3.70 -5.50
N ASP A 402 -25.52 -4.64 -5.61
CA ASP A 402 -24.29 -4.57 -4.82
C ASP A 402 -23.57 -3.22 -5.02
N VAL A 403 -22.91 -2.73 -3.99
CA VAL A 403 -22.29 -1.41 -3.95
C VAL A 403 -20.79 -1.59 -3.87
N THR A 404 -20.09 -1.38 -4.98
CA THR A 404 -18.63 -1.35 -4.96
C THR A 404 -18.08 0.03 -4.62
N HIS A 405 -18.86 1.10 -4.70
CA HIS A 405 -18.45 2.42 -4.21
C HIS A 405 -19.64 3.09 -3.55
N LEU A 406 -19.49 3.41 -2.27
CA LEU A 406 -20.46 4.19 -1.52
C LEU A 406 -19.85 5.57 -1.24
N ARG A 407 -20.58 6.63 -1.58
CA ARG A 407 -20.15 7.99 -1.31
C ARG A 407 -21.28 8.87 -0.78
N SER A 408 -20.93 9.87 0.02
CA SER A 408 -21.82 10.96 0.39
C SER A 408 -21.34 12.27 -0.21
N ALA A 409 -22.28 13.08 -0.70
CA ALA A 409 -21.98 14.47 -1.02
C ALA A 409 -21.53 15.21 0.25
N LYS A 410 -20.70 16.26 0.10
CA LYS A 410 -20.14 17.02 1.23
C LYS A 410 -21.20 17.61 2.17
N ASN A 411 -22.38 17.96 1.64
CA ASN A 411 -23.52 18.43 2.42
C ASN A 411 -24.25 17.30 3.18
N GLY A 412 -23.84 16.05 3.00
CA GLY A 412 -24.44 14.85 3.58
C GLY A 412 -25.84 14.53 3.05
N ALA A 413 -26.35 15.28 2.07
CA ALA A 413 -27.74 15.17 1.62
C ALA A 413 -27.96 14.02 0.62
N ILE A 414 -26.89 13.56 -0.04
CA ILE A 414 -26.99 12.62 -1.17
C ILE A 414 -26.03 11.47 -0.98
N LEU A 415 -26.56 10.25 -1.12
CA LEU A 415 -25.79 9.03 -1.22
C LEU A 415 -25.68 8.57 -2.66
N THR A 416 -24.47 8.24 -3.07
CA THR A 416 -24.16 7.61 -4.37
C THR A 416 -23.76 6.17 -4.12
N ALA A 417 -24.52 5.23 -4.68
CA ALA A 417 -24.19 3.81 -4.67
C ALA A 417 -23.87 3.36 -6.10
N PHE A 418 -22.63 2.90 -6.31
CA PHE A 418 -22.16 2.47 -7.62
C PHE A 418 -21.68 1.02 -7.58
N LYS A 419 -22.04 0.25 -8.62
CA LYS A 419 -21.53 -1.10 -8.88
C LYS A 419 -20.61 -1.06 -10.09
N ALA A 420 -19.33 -1.33 -9.88
CA ALA A 420 -18.36 -1.53 -10.95
C ALA A 420 -18.51 -2.96 -11.51
N GLN A 421 -19.00 -3.08 -12.74
CA GLN A 421 -19.21 -4.37 -13.42
C GLN A 421 -18.97 -4.25 -14.94
N GLY A 422 -17.92 -3.53 -15.33
CA GLY A 422 -17.65 -3.25 -16.75
C GLY A 422 -18.82 -2.54 -17.42
N GLY A 423 -19.21 -2.99 -18.61
CA GLY A 423 -20.37 -2.46 -19.34
C GLY A 423 -21.73 -2.65 -18.64
N PHE A 424 -21.80 -3.46 -17.58
CA PHE A 424 -23.01 -3.70 -16.78
C PHE A 424 -22.99 -2.97 -15.43
N SER A 425 -22.14 -1.96 -15.30
CA SER A 425 -22.09 -1.15 -14.10
C SER A 425 -23.45 -0.52 -13.81
N LYS A 426 -23.73 -0.21 -12.54
CA LYS A 426 -25.02 0.37 -12.10
C LYS A 426 -24.78 1.55 -11.17
N LEU A 427 -25.59 2.59 -11.31
CA LEU A 427 -25.54 3.79 -10.47
C LEU A 427 -26.93 4.05 -9.89
N SER A 428 -26.98 4.21 -8.56
CA SER A 428 -28.19 4.59 -7.84
C SER A 428 -27.89 5.73 -6.87
N VAL A 429 -28.85 6.64 -6.69
CA VAL A 429 -28.75 7.78 -5.79
C VAL A 429 -29.87 7.73 -4.77
N SER A 430 -29.57 8.07 -3.51
CA SER A 430 -30.56 8.24 -2.45
C SER A 430 -30.49 9.64 -1.87
N LEU A 431 -31.67 10.24 -1.64
CA LEU A 431 -31.85 11.55 -1.01
C LEU A 431 -32.36 11.44 0.45
N ASP A 432 -32.58 10.22 0.93
CA ASP A 432 -33.20 9.94 2.23
C ASP A 432 -32.35 8.97 3.06
N ALA A 433 -31.02 9.12 2.93
CA ALA A 433 -30.01 8.31 3.61
C ALA A 433 -30.16 6.79 3.40
N GLY A 434 -30.58 6.39 2.20
CA GLY A 434 -30.64 5.00 1.75
C GLY A 434 -31.97 4.29 1.98
N ASN A 435 -33.04 5.00 2.36
CA ASN A 435 -34.37 4.38 2.50
C ASN A 435 -35.03 4.14 1.12
N SER A 436 -34.77 5.00 0.15
CA SER A 436 -35.19 4.86 -1.25
C SER A 436 -34.05 5.24 -2.21
N TRP A 437 -34.11 4.67 -3.42
CA TRP A 437 -33.05 4.80 -4.42
C TRP A 437 -33.63 5.10 -5.80
N LYS A 438 -33.01 6.05 -6.50
CA LYS A 438 -33.29 6.37 -7.88
C LYS A 438 -32.14 5.90 -8.76
N ALA A 439 -32.45 5.08 -9.76
CA ALA A 439 -31.47 4.68 -10.77
C ALA A 439 -31.04 5.89 -11.61
N MET A 440 -29.74 5.95 -11.92
CA MET A 440 -29.12 6.99 -12.73
C MET A 440 -28.31 6.34 -13.85
N GLU A 441 -28.11 7.09 -14.94
CA GLU A 441 -27.27 6.65 -16.04
C GLU A 441 -25.81 6.54 -15.58
N THR A 442 -25.14 5.47 -15.96
CA THR A 442 -23.76 5.19 -15.57
C THR A 442 -22.77 5.81 -16.53
N PRO A 443 -21.60 6.29 -16.06
CA PRO A 443 -20.54 6.69 -16.98
C PRO A 443 -20.01 5.49 -17.77
N PRO A 444 -19.43 5.73 -18.95
CA PRO A 444 -18.72 4.68 -19.68
C PRO A 444 -17.62 4.03 -18.82
N TYR A 445 -17.45 2.72 -18.96
CA TYR A 445 -16.47 1.95 -18.21
C TYR A 445 -15.04 2.12 -18.79
N PRO A 446 -13.99 1.77 -18.03
CA PRO A 446 -13.97 1.48 -16.58
C PRO A 446 -13.96 2.74 -15.70
N VAL A 447 -14.93 2.85 -14.79
CA VAL A 447 -15.05 3.95 -13.81
C VAL A 447 -14.12 3.71 -12.62
N ASN A 448 -13.37 4.73 -12.22
CA ASN A 448 -12.47 4.70 -11.07
C ASN A 448 -13.17 5.24 -9.81
N ASP A 449 -13.83 6.39 -9.90
CA ASP A 449 -14.63 6.95 -8.81
C ASP A 449 -15.81 7.76 -9.34
N ILE A 450 -16.86 7.91 -8.54
CA ILE A 450 -18.09 8.61 -8.92
C ILE A 450 -18.80 9.19 -7.70
N GLN A 451 -19.26 10.43 -7.83
CA GLN A 451 -20.06 11.12 -6.83
C GLN A 451 -21.13 11.98 -7.51
N MET A 452 -22.38 11.82 -7.05
CA MET A 452 -23.49 12.70 -7.40
C MET A 452 -23.64 13.81 -6.35
N GLU A 453 -23.74 15.05 -6.79
CA GLU A 453 -23.96 16.24 -5.93
C GLU A 453 -25.44 16.64 -5.85
N SER A 454 -26.20 16.29 -6.89
CA SER A 454 -27.65 16.40 -6.99
C SER A 454 -28.19 15.31 -7.93
N LEU A 455 -29.49 15.31 -8.21
CA LEU A 455 -30.05 14.51 -9.31
C LEU A 455 -29.67 15.05 -10.69
N GLU A 456 -29.08 16.24 -10.74
CA GLU A 456 -28.78 17.00 -11.97
C GLU A 456 -27.28 17.27 -12.14
N ALA A 457 -26.47 17.03 -11.10
CA ALA A 457 -25.05 17.30 -11.09
C ALA A 457 -24.28 16.14 -10.47
N GLY A 458 -23.22 15.72 -11.14
CA GLY A 458 -22.32 14.67 -10.68
C GLY A 458 -20.99 14.71 -11.42
N HIS A 459 -19.98 14.12 -10.81
CA HIS A 459 -18.65 14.00 -11.37
C HIS A 459 -18.13 12.56 -11.22
N ALA A 460 -17.36 12.11 -12.20
CA ALA A 460 -16.75 10.79 -12.18
C ALA A 460 -15.39 10.80 -12.87
N SER A 461 -14.49 9.97 -12.40
CA SER A 461 -13.23 9.64 -13.08
C SER A 461 -13.31 8.24 -13.68
N ARG A 462 -12.69 8.06 -14.83
CA ARG A 462 -12.61 6.76 -15.51
C ARG A 462 -11.28 6.63 -16.23
N TRP A 463 -10.91 5.39 -16.55
CA TRP A 463 -9.86 5.18 -17.53
C TRP A 463 -10.49 5.14 -18.92
N ASP A 464 -9.99 5.97 -19.82
CA ASP A 464 -10.27 5.88 -21.24
C ASP A 464 -9.27 4.90 -21.86
N THR A 465 -9.71 3.67 -22.07
CA THR A 465 -8.88 2.56 -22.55
C THR A 465 -9.09 2.37 -24.05
N GLY A 466 -8.10 2.76 -24.85
CA GLY A 466 -8.01 2.44 -26.27
C GLY A 466 -7.21 1.16 -26.52
N ALA A 467 -7.06 0.77 -27.79
CA ALA A 467 -6.32 -0.44 -28.18
C ALA A 467 -4.83 -0.42 -27.77
N PHE A 468 -4.24 0.76 -27.55
CA PHE A 468 -2.80 0.94 -27.30
C PHE A 468 -2.47 1.91 -26.17
N THR A 469 -3.45 2.64 -25.64
CA THR A 469 -3.23 3.66 -24.61
C THR A 469 -4.33 3.62 -23.56
N SER A 470 -3.98 3.99 -22.34
CA SER A 470 -4.92 4.30 -21.28
C SER A 470 -4.65 5.71 -20.75
N ALA A 471 -5.71 6.48 -20.57
CA ALA A 471 -5.64 7.83 -20.03
C ALA A 471 -6.71 8.03 -18.96
N MET A 472 -6.37 8.74 -17.88
CA MET A 472 -7.36 9.17 -16.90
C MET A 472 -8.29 10.22 -17.54
N GLN A 473 -9.60 10.07 -17.40
CA GLN A 473 -10.59 11.00 -17.93
C GLN A 473 -11.55 11.44 -16.81
N LEU A 474 -11.80 12.74 -16.72
CA LEU A 474 -12.81 13.32 -15.84
C LEU A 474 -14.08 13.61 -16.63
N THR A 475 -15.21 13.24 -16.06
CA THR A 475 -16.53 13.39 -16.68
C THR A 475 -17.51 14.08 -15.73
N GLN A 476 -18.50 14.74 -16.32
CA GLN A 476 -19.62 15.35 -15.61
C GLN A 476 -20.94 14.83 -16.13
N TYR A 477 -21.92 14.71 -15.25
CA TYR A 477 -23.29 14.34 -15.62
C TYR A 477 -23.99 15.51 -16.29
N ASP A 478 -24.57 15.28 -17.47
CA ASP A 478 -25.43 16.20 -18.18
C ASP A 478 -26.90 15.79 -17.98
N PRO A 479 -27.70 16.56 -17.23
CA PRO A 479 -29.10 16.23 -16.97
C PRO A 479 -29.99 16.35 -18.21
N SER A 480 -29.60 17.17 -19.20
CA SER A 480 -30.41 17.39 -20.42
C SER A 480 -30.38 16.17 -21.34
N SER A 481 -29.21 15.56 -21.52
CA SER A 481 -29.03 14.35 -22.32
C SER A 481 -29.02 13.07 -21.48
N LYS A 482 -29.14 13.18 -20.15
CA LYS A 482 -28.99 12.10 -19.18
C LYS A 482 -27.73 11.27 -19.45
N SER A 483 -26.60 11.91 -19.74
CA SER A 483 -25.38 11.21 -20.13
C SER A 483 -24.16 11.83 -19.48
N TRP A 484 -23.04 11.10 -19.48
CA TRP A 484 -21.78 11.57 -18.94
C TRP A 484 -20.91 12.15 -20.06
N LYS A 485 -20.49 13.39 -19.90
CA LYS A 485 -19.63 14.10 -20.86
C LYS A 485 -18.22 14.24 -20.32
N ALA A 486 -17.24 13.94 -21.17
CA ALA A 486 -15.84 14.19 -20.84
C ALA A 486 -15.60 15.70 -20.72
N THR A 487 -14.95 16.09 -19.63
CA THR A 487 -14.54 17.48 -19.37
C THR A 487 -13.03 17.64 -19.46
N TRP A 488 -12.28 16.55 -19.29
CA TRP A 488 -10.84 16.50 -19.41
C TRP A 488 -10.35 15.07 -19.63
N THR A 489 -9.32 14.90 -20.46
CA THR A 489 -8.60 13.63 -20.64
C THR A 489 -7.11 13.91 -20.43
N ALA A 490 -6.47 13.11 -19.59
CA ALA A 490 -5.04 13.18 -19.34
C ALA A 490 -4.25 12.86 -20.62
N PRO A 491 -3.08 13.47 -20.81
CA PRO A 491 -2.11 12.93 -21.75
C PRO A 491 -1.81 11.46 -21.40
N PRO A 492 -1.69 10.56 -22.38
CA PRO A 492 -1.49 9.13 -22.12
C PRO A 492 -0.33 8.86 -21.15
N ALA A 493 -0.54 7.93 -20.22
CA ALA A 493 0.45 7.49 -19.22
C ALA A 493 1.07 8.59 -18.31
N THR A 494 0.52 9.81 -18.29
CA THR A 494 0.99 10.87 -17.37
C THR A 494 0.32 10.83 -16.01
N CYS A 495 -0.98 10.57 -15.96
CA CYS A 495 -1.74 10.50 -14.72
C CYS A 495 -1.93 9.06 -14.28
N THR A 496 -1.24 8.64 -13.22
CA THR A 496 -1.32 7.26 -12.71
C THR A 496 -2.46 7.08 -11.72
N ARG A 497 -2.86 8.15 -11.04
CA ARG A 497 -3.97 8.20 -10.09
C ARG A 497 -4.44 9.64 -9.88
N THR A 498 -5.63 9.76 -9.31
CA THR A 498 -6.22 11.02 -8.89
C THR A 498 -6.34 11.09 -7.37
N VAL A 499 -6.29 12.29 -6.83
CA VAL A 499 -6.52 12.61 -5.43
C VAL A 499 -7.60 13.68 -5.36
N ARG A 500 -8.48 13.59 -4.34
CA ARG A 500 -9.54 14.57 -4.13
C ARG A 500 -8.99 15.86 -3.53
N ASP A 501 -9.55 16.98 -3.98
CA ASP A 501 -9.37 18.28 -3.36
C ASP A 501 -10.32 18.49 -2.16
N ALA A 502 -10.32 19.68 -1.57
CA ALA A 502 -11.18 20.02 -0.44
C ALA A 502 -12.69 20.09 -0.77
N SER A 503 -13.06 20.08 -2.05
CA SER A 503 -14.45 19.95 -2.51
C SER A 503 -14.91 18.50 -2.63
N GLY A 504 -13.98 17.54 -2.53
CA GLY A 504 -14.23 16.11 -2.74
C GLY A 504 -14.11 15.69 -4.21
N LYS A 505 -13.70 16.59 -5.12
CA LYS A 505 -13.54 16.29 -6.54
C LYS A 505 -12.13 15.79 -6.81
N GLU A 506 -12.01 14.77 -7.66
CA GLU A 506 -10.74 14.24 -8.14
C GLU A 506 -10.04 15.20 -9.12
N GLN A 507 -9.46 16.28 -8.60
CA GLN A 507 -8.82 17.33 -9.40
C GLN A 507 -7.30 17.35 -9.30
N LEU A 508 -6.70 16.47 -8.50
CA LEU A 508 -5.24 16.39 -8.38
C LEU A 508 -4.75 15.13 -9.08
N CYS A 509 -3.96 15.29 -10.12
CA CYS A 509 -3.32 14.22 -10.84
C CYS A 509 -1.94 13.91 -10.23
N VAL A 510 -1.66 12.64 -9.97
CA VAL A 510 -0.37 12.18 -9.48
C VAL A 510 0.32 11.36 -10.58
N THR A 511 1.54 11.76 -10.93
CA THR A 511 2.34 11.07 -11.96
C THR A 511 3.08 9.87 -11.37
N GLY A 512 3.62 9.01 -12.24
CA GLY A 512 4.43 7.86 -11.81
C GLY A 512 5.70 8.29 -11.04
N GLY A 513 6.24 9.48 -11.34
CA GLY A 513 7.36 10.07 -10.61
C GLY A 513 6.99 10.78 -9.31
N GLY A 514 5.70 10.78 -8.91
CA GLY A 514 5.25 11.39 -7.66
C GLY A 514 5.01 12.90 -7.68
N SER A 515 5.14 13.53 -8.86
CA SER A 515 4.70 14.91 -9.09
C SER A 515 3.18 15.01 -9.02
N ILE A 516 2.68 16.16 -8.57
CA ILE A 516 1.26 16.46 -8.42
C ILE A 516 0.90 17.67 -9.28
N PHE A 517 -0.11 17.49 -10.11
CA PHE A 517 -0.68 18.53 -10.98
C PHE A 517 -2.13 18.76 -10.62
N ARG A 518 -2.56 20.01 -10.52
CA ARG A 518 -3.99 20.34 -10.46
C ARG A 518 -4.58 20.40 -11.86
N ILE A 519 -5.76 19.82 -12.00
CA ILE A 519 -6.56 19.82 -13.21
C ILE A 519 -7.52 21.01 -13.14
N GLY A 520 -7.37 21.98 -14.04
CA GLY A 520 -8.21 23.18 -14.09
C GLY A 520 -8.27 23.79 -15.48
N ALA A 521 -9.47 24.21 -15.90
CA ALA A 521 -9.71 24.81 -17.22
C ALA A 521 -9.15 23.97 -18.40
N GLY A 522 -9.27 22.64 -18.31
CA GLY A 522 -8.78 21.71 -19.32
C GLY A 522 -7.25 21.52 -19.36
N LYS A 523 -6.51 22.08 -18.39
CA LYS A 523 -5.04 22.02 -18.34
C LYS A 523 -4.56 21.41 -17.03
N MET A 524 -3.35 20.84 -17.07
CA MET A 524 -2.58 20.45 -15.89
C MET A 524 -1.67 21.60 -15.48
N VAL A 525 -1.80 22.04 -14.22
CA VAL A 525 -0.92 23.06 -13.62
C VAL A 525 -0.08 22.36 -12.56
N PRO A 526 1.26 22.41 -12.63
CA PRO A 526 2.10 21.80 -11.61
C PRO A 526 1.86 22.49 -10.26
N GLU A 527 1.66 21.70 -9.21
CA GLU A 527 1.57 22.20 -7.82
C GLU A 527 2.69 21.68 -6.94
N LEU A 528 3.16 20.47 -7.24
CA LEU A 528 4.34 19.90 -6.60
C LEU A 528 5.09 19.09 -7.65
N LEU A 529 6.27 19.55 -8.01
CA LEU A 529 7.20 18.71 -8.74
C LEU A 529 7.93 17.85 -7.69
N ALA A 530 8.17 16.58 -7.98
CA ALA A 530 9.09 15.82 -7.16
C ALA A 530 10.49 16.46 -7.32
N GLU A 531 10.84 17.39 -6.45
CA GLU A 531 12.09 18.18 -6.52
C GLU A 531 13.30 17.45 -5.99
#